data_AF-A0A1F9S1Z4-F1
#
_entry.id   AF-A0A1F9S1Z4-F1
#
_cell.length_a   1.000
_cell.length_b   1.000
_cell.length_c   1.000
_cell.angle_alpha   90.00
_cell.angle_beta   90.00
_cell.angle_gamma   90.00
#
_symmetry.space_group_name_H-M   'P 1'
#
loop_
_entity.id
_entity.type
_entity.pdbx_description
1 polymer ?
#
loop_
_entity_poly.entity_id
_entity_poly.type
_entity_poly.pdbx_seq_one_letter_code
_entity_poly.pdbx_strand_id
1 'polypeptide(L)'
;MKRLLLSLSFAVLSGAPVLGADAPRDGVVVRTEGGRLFFDLGRESGITLGQRFEVYKEKGELKHPVTGASLGPIIEKLAAGTITEIQEKYSVGTAAGDPAAVTPGDKVRMLPRADPESGRPSTTLGTAPAPAGQSRVPLYRSPLVPLEAVDIAAGDLDGDGAAEVALADPDRVLAYRYSETAAEWTPLCSGDLKGTGSRYVSLEAADLDQDGRAEVFATLHNGMLKRMETQVLDCGAGVFSVRAVIPWMVRSFDSQGVRALAVQQLEDDRNSPLSNAYTLDYSDGKYRPKDSLRKLGVDWIYAFGAAPGPDGPLLLGYTEADRLRVRFRKGGWLRKGSWLSKENYGQTSTRLEWQGRMLRFNPRLYADGGVAGLAGVYTLRNIPRFGSLAGSFGLYGKSEFHHLAWNGLSLEPDWQAELGGYAAGLTELPGGDRRFAVAVVGAGGKTSVWTFGR
;
A
#
# COMPACT_ATOMS: atom_id res chain seq x y z
N MET A 1 -14.55 71.26 -7.20
CA MET A 1 -15.23 70.67 -6.03
C MET A 1 -14.91 69.17 -5.96
N LYS A 2 -14.30 68.77 -4.84
CA LYS A 2 -14.21 67.43 -4.21
C LYS A 2 -13.65 66.25 -5.02
N ARG A 3 -12.34 66.01 -4.81
CA ARG A 3 -11.65 64.71 -4.93
C ARG A 3 -12.14 63.76 -3.84
N LEU A 4 -12.47 62.51 -4.21
CA LEU A 4 -12.86 61.44 -3.30
C LEU A 4 -11.61 60.65 -2.91
N LEU A 5 -11.21 60.74 -1.63
CA LEU A 5 -10.22 59.84 -1.02
C LEU A 5 -10.93 58.53 -0.65
N LEU A 6 -10.44 57.40 -1.17
CA LEU A 6 -10.76 56.08 -0.64
C LEU A 6 -9.53 55.57 0.12
N SER A 7 -9.70 55.38 1.43
CA SER A 7 -8.69 54.87 2.35
C SER A 7 -8.43 53.39 2.10
N LEU A 8 -7.19 53.05 1.73
CA LEU A 8 -6.69 51.68 1.70
C LEU A 8 -6.18 51.31 3.10
N SER A 9 -6.90 50.46 3.82
CA SER A 9 -6.41 49.84 5.06
C SER A 9 -5.54 48.64 4.73
N PHE A 10 -4.22 48.81 4.84
CA PHE A 10 -3.25 47.70 4.85
C PHE A 10 -3.24 47.09 6.26
N ALA A 11 -3.77 45.87 6.40
CA ALA A 11 -3.54 45.05 7.59
C ALA A 11 -2.22 44.29 7.40
N VAL A 12 -1.18 44.72 8.11
CA VAL A 12 0.07 43.97 8.26
C VAL A 12 -0.18 42.88 9.30
N LEU A 13 -0.33 41.62 8.87
CA LEU A 13 -0.26 40.48 9.78
C LEU A 13 1.21 40.11 9.97
N SER A 14 1.75 40.47 11.13
CA SER A 14 3.04 39.99 11.65
C SER A 14 2.94 38.52 12.03
N GLY A 15 3.34 37.63 11.11
CA GLY A 15 3.57 36.22 11.41
C GLY A 15 4.91 36.03 12.09
N ALA A 16 4.90 35.74 13.40
CA ALA A 16 6.06 35.17 14.09
C ALA A 16 6.24 33.70 13.65
N PRO A 17 7.48 33.19 13.49
CA PRO A 17 7.71 31.78 13.20
C PRO A 17 7.41 30.95 14.45
N VAL A 18 6.50 29.98 14.33
CA VAL A 18 6.32 28.92 15.34
C VAL A 18 7.50 27.96 15.20
N LEU A 19 8.45 28.05 16.12
CA LEU A 19 9.54 27.09 16.30
C LEU A 19 8.99 25.78 16.89
N GLY A 20 9.54 24.67 16.42
CA GLY A 20 8.97 23.33 16.55
C GLY A 20 9.02 22.70 17.93
N ALA A 21 8.15 21.70 18.11
CA ALA A 21 8.21 20.73 19.19
C ALA A 21 7.77 19.37 18.62
N ASP A 22 8.73 18.46 18.39
CA ASP A 22 8.88 17.20 19.15
C ASP A 22 9.94 16.32 18.46
N ALA A 23 11.20 16.76 18.50
CA ALA A 23 12.33 15.93 18.10
C ALA A 23 12.71 15.00 19.28
N PRO A 24 13.03 13.72 19.04
CA PRO A 24 13.52 12.83 20.09
C PRO A 24 14.79 13.44 20.71
N ARG A 25 14.78 13.63 22.02
CA ARG A 25 15.88 14.27 22.74
C ARG A 25 16.77 13.19 23.32
N ASP A 26 18.01 13.16 22.83
CA ASP A 26 19.03 12.25 23.30
C ASP A 26 19.89 12.96 24.38
N GLY A 27 20.22 12.25 25.45
CA GLY A 27 21.08 12.69 26.56
C GLY A 27 21.94 11.53 27.08
N VAL A 28 22.61 11.72 28.21
CA VAL A 28 23.55 10.74 28.78
C VAL A 28 23.22 10.45 30.26
N VAL A 29 23.40 9.19 30.67
CA VAL A 29 23.31 8.77 32.08
C VAL A 29 24.58 9.21 32.81
N VAL A 30 24.45 10.11 33.78
CA VAL A 30 25.56 10.68 34.54
C VAL A 30 25.87 9.87 35.79
N ARG A 31 24.85 9.26 36.41
CA ARG A 31 24.98 8.51 37.66
C ARG A 31 23.82 7.53 37.85
N THR A 32 24.08 6.41 38.52
CA THR A 32 23.08 5.39 38.88
C THR A 32 23.14 5.11 40.38
N GLU A 33 22.02 5.22 41.09
CA GLU A 33 21.99 5.02 42.55
C GLU A 33 20.67 4.36 42.98
N GLY A 34 20.74 3.14 43.53
CA GLY A 34 19.59 2.44 44.12
C GLY A 34 18.35 2.30 43.22
N GLY A 35 18.54 2.14 41.89
CA GLY A 35 17.44 2.06 40.91
C GLY A 35 16.97 3.41 40.33
N ARG A 36 17.56 4.52 40.79
CA ARG A 36 17.40 5.86 40.19
C ARG A 36 18.54 6.14 39.20
N LEU A 37 18.18 6.70 38.05
CA LEU A 37 19.10 7.10 36.99
C LEU A 37 19.10 8.63 36.89
N PHE A 38 20.30 9.23 36.88
CA PHE A 38 20.49 10.67 36.73
C PHE A 38 20.92 10.97 35.29
N PHE A 39 20.30 11.96 34.66
CA PHE A 39 20.56 12.36 33.28
C PHE A 39 21.07 13.80 33.20
N ASP A 40 21.90 14.10 32.21
CA ASP A 40 22.44 15.44 31.92
C ASP A 40 21.43 16.40 31.27
N LEU A 41 20.15 16.02 31.26
CA LEU A 41 19.05 16.82 30.72
C LEU A 41 18.34 17.53 31.87
N GLY A 42 18.38 18.87 31.87
CA GLY A 42 17.75 19.73 32.87
C GLY A 42 16.45 20.36 32.38
N ARG A 43 15.91 21.32 33.14
CA ARG A 43 14.65 22.01 32.83
C ARG A 43 14.68 22.71 31.46
N GLU A 44 15.81 23.28 31.07
CA GLU A 44 15.99 23.95 29.77
C GLU A 44 15.97 22.97 28.58
N SER A 45 16.20 21.68 28.83
CA SER A 45 16.08 20.61 27.83
C SER A 45 14.62 20.25 27.52
N GLY A 46 13.65 20.94 28.14
CA GLY A 46 12.21 20.84 27.87
C GLY A 46 11.55 19.53 28.28
N ILE A 47 12.21 18.73 29.12
CA ILE A 47 11.70 17.46 29.65
C ILE A 47 10.58 17.71 30.67
N THR A 48 9.63 16.78 30.79
CA THR A 48 8.48 16.91 31.70
C THR A 48 8.44 15.79 32.74
N LEU A 49 7.91 16.11 33.93
CA LEU A 49 7.80 15.14 35.02
C LEU A 49 6.79 14.05 34.62
N GLY A 50 7.18 12.77 34.77
CA GLY A 50 6.41 11.61 34.29
C GLY A 50 6.68 11.21 32.84
N GLN A 51 7.55 11.92 32.11
CA GLN A 51 7.96 11.55 30.75
C GLN A 51 8.69 10.20 30.74
N ARG A 52 8.43 9.37 29.73
CA ARG A 52 9.11 8.07 29.58
C ARG A 52 10.45 8.24 28.91
N PHE A 53 11.42 7.39 29.26
CA PHE A 53 12.74 7.37 28.64
C PHE A 53 13.19 5.93 28.37
N GLU A 54 14.12 5.78 27.43
CA GLU A 54 14.80 4.51 27.13
C GLU A 54 16.31 4.72 27.13
N VAL A 55 17.04 3.88 27.86
CA VAL A 55 18.50 3.86 27.90
C VAL A 55 19.01 2.78 26.97
N TYR A 56 19.99 3.14 26.14
CA TYR A 56 20.59 2.26 25.16
C TYR A 56 22.12 2.45 25.09
N LYS A 57 22.80 1.40 24.66
CA LYS A 57 24.24 1.40 24.40
C LYS A 57 24.50 1.18 22.93
N GLU A 58 25.36 2.03 22.35
CA GLU A 58 25.82 1.86 20.98
C GLU A 58 27.02 0.90 20.98
N LYS A 59 26.86 -0.28 20.38
CA LYS A 59 27.91 -1.33 20.34
C LYS A 59 28.73 -1.35 19.04
N GLY A 60 28.50 -0.40 18.15
CA GLY A 60 29.24 -0.26 16.89
C GLY A 60 28.36 0.24 15.75
N GLU A 61 28.94 0.35 14.57
CA GLU A 61 28.27 0.85 13.36
C GLU A 61 27.93 -0.33 12.44
N LEU A 62 26.66 -0.51 12.09
CA LEU A 62 26.26 -1.56 11.17
C LEU A 62 26.64 -1.13 9.75
N LYS A 63 27.66 -1.75 9.17
CA LYS A 63 28.04 -1.51 7.78
C LYS A 63 27.47 -2.59 6.89
N HIS A 64 26.87 -2.17 5.78
CA HIS A 64 26.39 -3.10 4.78
C HIS A 64 27.58 -3.82 4.12
N PRO A 65 27.67 -5.16 4.18
CA PRO A 65 28.88 -5.90 3.81
C PRO A 65 29.23 -5.82 2.32
N VAL A 66 28.27 -5.47 1.45
CA VAL A 66 28.46 -5.40 -0.01
C VAL A 66 28.66 -3.97 -0.51
N THR A 67 28.19 -2.96 0.23
CA THR A 67 28.19 -1.55 -0.24
C THR A 67 29.04 -0.61 0.61
N GLY A 68 29.49 -1.04 1.79
CA GLY A 68 30.30 -0.23 2.70
C GLY A 68 29.56 0.96 3.33
N ALA A 69 28.29 1.19 2.96
CA ALA A 69 27.48 2.27 3.51
C ALA A 69 27.13 1.98 4.99
N SER A 70 27.31 3.00 5.82
CA SER A 70 26.91 2.97 7.23
C SER A 70 25.38 2.99 7.34
N LEU A 71 24.81 1.95 7.94
CA LEU A 71 23.39 1.79 8.22
C LEU A 71 23.01 2.33 9.61
N GLY A 72 23.93 3.04 10.27
CA GLY A 72 23.75 3.60 11.60
C GLY A 72 24.23 2.68 12.72
N PRO A 73 24.18 3.16 13.97
CA PRO A 73 24.71 2.43 15.11
C PRO A 73 23.82 1.25 15.51
N ILE A 74 24.43 0.13 15.86
CA ILE A 74 23.77 -0.99 16.52
C ILE A 74 23.48 -0.56 17.96
N ILE A 75 22.21 -0.31 18.26
CA ILE A 75 21.73 0.06 19.58
C ILE A 75 21.24 -1.18 20.34
N GLU A 76 21.70 -1.36 21.56
CA GLU A 76 21.21 -2.36 22.50
C GLU A 76 20.44 -1.66 23.62
N LYS A 77 19.19 -2.05 23.85
CA LYS A 77 18.33 -1.45 24.86
C LYS A 77 18.66 -2.03 26.24
N LEU A 78 19.04 -1.17 27.18
CA LEU A 78 19.46 -1.57 28.53
C LEU A 78 18.35 -1.40 29.57
N ALA A 79 17.59 -0.29 29.50
CA ALA A 79 16.52 -0.02 30.46
C ALA A 79 15.47 0.93 29.86
N ALA A 80 14.28 0.97 30.46
CA ALA A 80 13.26 1.99 30.19
C ALA A 80 12.69 2.49 31.51
N GLY A 81 12.15 3.70 31.58
CA GLY A 81 11.66 4.24 32.85
C GLY A 81 10.87 5.53 32.70
N THR A 82 10.59 6.18 33.84
CA THR A 82 9.89 7.47 33.90
C THR A 82 10.68 8.51 34.70
N ILE A 83 10.64 9.76 34.25
CA ILE A 83 11.26 10.89 34.96
C ILE A 83 10.44 11.23 36.21
N THR A 84 11.08 11.17 37.37
CA THR A 84 10.45 11.42 38.67
C THR A 84 10.82 12.79 39.25
N GLU A 85 11.93 13.39 38.81
CA GLU A 85 12.41 14.67 39.31
C GLU A 85 13.16 15.44 38.21
N ILE A 86 12.96 16.76 38.15
CA ILE A 86 13.65 17.63 37.19
C ILE A 86 14.22 18.82 37.95
N GLN A 87 15.53 18.99 37.84
CA GLN A 87 16.29 20.12 38.36
C GLN A 87 16.72 21.02 37.20
N GLU A 88 17.31 22.18 37.51
CA GLU A 88 17.73 23.15 36.48
C GLU A 88 18.74 22.55 35.49
N LYS A 89 19.69 21.75 35.99
CA LYS A 89 20.83 21.23 35.22
C LYS A 89 20.87 19.71 35.03
N TYR A 90 19.93 18.98 35.64
CA TYR A 90 19.87 17.52 35.52
C TYR A 90 18.45 17.01 35.83
N SER A 91 18.19 15.74 35.52
CA SER A 91 16.93 15.07 35.87
C SER A 91 17.17 13.70 36.44
N VAL A 92 16.18 13.19 37.18
CA VAL A 92 16.22 11.88 37.80
C VAL A 92 15.00 11.08 37.38
N GLY A 93 15.23 9.86 36.92
CA GLY A 93 14.18 8.92 36.57
C GLY A 93 14.34 7.57 37.25
N THR A 94 13.24 6.86 37.39
CA THR A 94 13.21 5.50 37.93
C THR A 94 13.14 4.51 36.78
N ALA A 95 14.08 3.56 36.74
CA ALA A 95 14.08 2.51 35.73
C ALA A 95 13.05 1.42 36.08
N ALA A 96 12.31 0.96 35.08
CA ALA A 96 11.53 -0.26 35.09
C ALA A 96 12.36 -1.38 34.44
N GLY A 97 12.81 -2.35 35.24
CA GLY A 97 13.69 -3.44 34.79
C GLY A 97 14.87 -3.67 35.74
N ASP A 98 15.98 -4.21 35.23
CA ASP A 98 17.22 -4.42 35.99
C ASP A 98 18.16 -3.20 35.87
N PRO A 99 18.21 -2.30 36.87
CA PRO A 99 19.07 -1.12 36.82
C PRO A 99 20.57 -1.44 36.91
N ALA A 100 20.96 -2.69 37.23
CA ALA A 100 22.37 -3.09 37.31
C ALA A 100 23.05 -3.19 35.92
N ALA A 101 22.25 -3.25 34.85
CA ALA A 101 22.75 -3.30 33.47
C ALA A 101 23.10 -1.90 32.89
N VAL A 102 22.77 -0.81 33.59
CA VAL A 102 23.02 0.57 33.15
C VAL A 102 24.28 1.11 33.80
N THR A 103 25.19 1.64 32.99
CA THR A 103 26.46 2.24 33.43
C THR A 103 26.49 3.76 33.18
N PRO A 104 27.20 4.54 34.02
CA PRO A 104 27.44 5.96 33.71
C PRO A 104 28.14 6.10 32.35
N GLY A 105 27.56 6.91 31.47
CA GLY A 105 28.01 7.11 30.08
C GLY A 105 27.10 6.48 29.00
N ASP A 106 26.10 5.68 29.37
CA ASP A 106 25.13 5.14 28.41
C ASP A 106 24.16 6.24 27.91
N LYS A 107 23.66 6.11 26.67
CA LYS A 107 22.79 7.12 26.05
C LYS A 107 21.34 6.91 26.47
N VAL A 108 20.62 8.00 26.72
CA VAL A 108 19.19 7.99 27.01
C VAL A 108 18.43 8.74 25.92
N ARG A 109 17.30 8.18 25.49
CA ARG A 109 16.34 8.85 24.61
C ARG A 109 15.07 9.12 25.37
N MET A 110 14.66 10.38 25.40
CA MET A 110 13.36 10.76 25.94
C MET A 110 12.28 10.42 24.92
N LEU A 111 11.29 9.64 25.35
CA LEU A 111 10.12 9.33 24.54
C LEU A 111 9.07 10.43 24.71
N PRO A 112 8.28 10.71 23.67
CA PRO A 112 7.10 11.57 23.80
C PRO A 112 6.20 11.07 24.93
N ARG A 113 5.57 12.00 25.66
CA ARG A 113 4.60 11.65 26.70
C ARG A 113 3.46 10.85 26.04
N ALA A 114 3.20 9.66 26.57
CA ALA A 114 1.93 9.00 26.29
C ALA A 114 0.87 9.73 27.13
N ASP A 115 0.00 10.51 26.49
CA ASP A 115 -1.11 11.17 27.18
C ASP A 115 -2.07 10.11 27.75
N PRO A 116 -2.46 10.17 29.04
CA PRO A 116 -3.41 9.23 29.62
C PRO A 116 -4.88 9.47 29.20
N GLU A 117 -5.16 10.39 28.27
CA GLU A 117 -6.52 10.68 27.80
C GLU A 117 -6.73 10.22 26.36
N SER A 118 -6.76 8.90 26.17
CA SER A 118 -7.38 8.25 25.01
C SER A 118 -8.91 8.27 25.12
N GLY A 119 -9.50 9.46 25.32
CA GLY A 119 -10.89 9.60 25.71
C GLY A 119 -11.53 10.96 25.44
N ARG A 120 -11.10 11.72 24.42
CA ARG A 120 -11.91 12.71 23.66
C ARG A 120 -11.06 13.31 22.54
N PRO A 121 -11.69 13.75 21.43
CA PRO A 121 -11.03 13.85 20.13
C PRO A 121 -10.13 15.08 20.05
N SER A 122 -8.84 14.87 19.79
CA SER A 122 -7.95 15.92 19.32
C SER A 122 -8.28 16.24 17.86
N THR A 123 -8.74 17.46 17.65
CA THR A 123 -8.78 18.16 16.38
C THR A 123 -7.39 18.16 15.74
N THR A 124 -7.26 17.33 14.70
CA THR A 124 -6.15 17.33 13.75
C THR A 124 -6.03 18.68 13.05
N LEU A 125 -4.89 19.36 13.24
CA LEU A 125 -4.37 20.24 12.19
C LEU A 125 -3.78 19.36 11.08
N GLY A 126 -4.64 19.01 10.11
CA GLY A 126 -4.26 19.08 8.71
C GLY A 126 -3.57 17.88 8.05
N THR A 127 -3.91 16.64 8.38
CA THR A 127 -4.43 15.79 7.31
C THR A 127 -5.93 15.82 7.52
N ALA A 128 -6.67 16.43 6.61
CA ALA A 128 -8.12 16.34 6.67
C ALA A 128 -8.46 14.85 6.76
N PRO A 129 -9.23 14.38 7.77
CA PRO A 129 -9.94 13.13 7.57
C PRO A 129 -10.69 13.31 6.26
N ALA A 130 -10.54 12.35 5.34
CA ALA A 130 -11.42 12.26 4.19
C ALA A 130 -12.86 12.40 4.74
N PRO A 131 -13.77 13.12 4.07
CA PRO A 131 -15.18 13.16 4.51
C PRO A 131 -15.58 11.72 4.80
N ALA A 132 -15.80 11.36 6.07
CA ALA A 132 -15.87 9.94 6.41
C ALA A 132 -17.16 9.38 5.82
N GLY A 133 -17.04 8.69 4.70
CA GLY A 133 -18.08 7.83 4.19
C GLY A 133 -18.50 6.82 5.25
N GLN A 134 -19.67 6.22 5.09
CA GLN A 134 -20.19 5.26 6.06
C GLN A 134 -19.16 4.14 6.32
N SER A 135 -18.96 3.76 7.58
CA SER A 135 -18.03 2.66 7.91
C SER A 135 -18.70 1.33 7.57
N ARG A 136 -18.00 0.48 6.81
CA ARG A 136 -18.47 -0.84 6.41
C ARG A 136 -17.65 -1.95 7.06
N VAL A 137 -18.38 -3.02 7.41
CA VAL A 137 -17.80 -4.26 7.91
C VAL A 137 -17.72 -5.30 6.78
N PRO A 138 -16.72 -6.21 6.81
CA PRO A 138 -16.65 -7.27 5.83
C PRO A 138 -17.80 -8.27 6.01
N LEU A 139 -18.24 -8.84 4.89
CA LEU A 139 -19.29 -9.86 4.84
C LEU A 139 -18.73 -11.24 5.21
N TYR A 140 -17.47 -11.50 4.87
CA TYR A 140 -16.75 -12.71 5.25
C TYR A 140 -15.27 -12.41 5.51
N ARG A 141 -14.65 -13.21 6.38
CA ARG A 141 -13.21 -13.23 6.62
C ARG A 141 -12.72 -14.68 6.60
N SER A 142 -11.76 -14.98 5.73
CA SER A 142 -11.13 -16.29 5.71
C SER A 142 -10.34 -16.55 7.00
N PRO A 143 -10.08 -17.83 7.35
CA PRO A 143 -9.00 -18.19 8.25
C PRO A 143 -7.65 -17.58 7.83
N LEU A 144 -6.72 -17.51 8.77
CA LEU A 144 -5.36 -17.03 8.50
C LEU A 144 -4.59 -18.05 7.65
N VAL A 145 -4.24 -17.66 6.44
CA VAL A 145 -3.37 -18.41 5.54
C VAL A 145 -1.90 -18.10 5.88
N PRO A 146 -1.03 -19.12 6.06
CA PRO A 146 0.38 -18.92 6.42
C PRO A 146 1.24 -18.52 5.21
N LEU A 147 0.93 -17.36 4.65
CA LEU A 147 1.69 -16.70 3.59
C LEU A 147 1.56 -15.18 3.72
N GLU A 148 2.60 -14.47 3.29
CA GLU A 148 2.60 -13.01 3.17
C GLU A 148 2.25 -12.64 1.73
N ALA A 149 0.99 -12.25 1.50
CA ALA A 149 0.51 -12.08 0.13
C ALA A 149 1.19 -10.90 -0.58
N VAL A 150 1.55 -11.09 -1.85
CA VAL A 150 1.93 -10.02 -2.76
C VAL A 150 0.76 -9.54 -3.61
N ASP A 151 -0.22 -10.41 -3.88
CA ASP A 151 -1.44 -10.10 -4.64
C ASP A 151 -2.52 -11.18 -4.43
N ILE A 152 -3.73 -10.91 -4.93
CA ILE A 152 -4.91 -11.79 -4.96
C ILE A 152 -5.46 -11.84 -6.40
N ALA A 153 -6.21 -12.88 -6.76
CA ALA A 153 -7.04 -12.90 -7.98
C ALA A 153 -8.28 -13.76 -7.72
N ALA A 154 -9.32 -13.60 -8.55
CA ALA A 154 -10.51 -14.43 -8.48
C ALA A 154 -11.05 -14.76 -9.88
N GLY A 155 -11.53 -15.99 -10.03
CA GLY A 155 -12.03 -16.57 -11.26
C GLY A 155 -12.53 -17.99 -11.01
N ASP A 156 -13.33 -18.55 -11.91
CA ASP A 156 -13.77 -19.95 -11.86
C ASP A 156 -12.62 -20.87 -12.26
N LEU A 157 -11.84 -21.38 -11.31
CA LEU A 157 -10.58 -22.07 -11.58
C LEU A 157 -10.77 -23.57 -11.82
N ASP A 158 -11.85 -24.17 -11.32
CA ASP A 158 -12.13 -25.60 -11.46
C ASP A 158 -13.26 -25.92 -12.45
N GLY A 159 -13.99 -24.91 -12.93
CA GLY A 159 -15.02 -25.01 -13.97
C GLY A 159 -16.38 -25.40 -13.42
N ASP A 160 -16.63 -25.19 -12.12
CA ASP A 160 -17.92 -25.47 -11.48
C ASP A 160 -18.93 -24.31 -11.62
N GLY A 161 -18.52 -23.18 -12.18
CA GLY A 161 -19.32 -21.98 -12.38
C GLY A 161 -19.27 -20.98 -11.21
N ALA A 162 -18.68 -21.36 -10.06
CA ALA A 162 -18.39 -20.47 -8.96
C ALA A 162 -16.96 -19.92 -9.08
N ALA A 163 -16.69 -18.79 -8.41
CA ALA A 163 -15.35 -18.21 -8.44
C ALA A 163 -14.53 -18.64 -7.21
N GLU A 164 -13.30 -19.05 -7.45
CA GLU A 164 -12.29 -19.27 -6.43
C GLU A 164 -11.40 -18.04 -6.23
N VAL A 165 -10.67 -18.04 -5.12
CA VAL A 165 -9.67 -17.03 -4.82
C VAL A 165 -8.28 -17.63 -4.91
N ALA A 166 -7.41 -16.99 -5.69
CA ALA A 166 -5.97 -17.25 -5.72
C ALA A 166 -5.20 -16.19 -4.94
N LEU A 167 -4.20 -16.61 -4.17
CA LEU A 167 -3.24 -15.78 -3.45
C LEU A 167 -1.83 -16.15 -3.90
N ALA A 168 -0.96 -15.16 -4.03
CA ALA A 168 0.47 -15.38 -4.21
C ALA A 168 1.26 -14.78 -3.06
N ASP A 169 2.30 -15.47 -2.63
CA ASP A 169 3.47 -14.88 -1.98
C ASP A 169 4.63 -14.87 -3.00
N PRO A 170 5.85 -14.41 -2.65
CA PRO A 170 6.97 -14.40 -3.60
C PRO A 170 7.29 -15.76 -4.22
N ASP A 171 6.99 -16.86 -3.53
CA ASP A 171 7.48 -18.20 -3.87
C ASP A 171 6.35 -19.17 -4.24
N ARG A 172 5.08 -18.85 -3.98
CA ARG A 172 3.96 -19.79 -4.11
C ARG A 172 2.69 -19.11 -4.61
N VAL A 173 1.88 -19.88 -5.32
CA VAL A 173 0.48 -19.56 -5.64
C VAL A 173 -0.42 -20.61 -5.00
N LEU A 174 -1.42 -20.17 -4.24
CA LEU A 174 -2.42 -21.02 -3.60
C LEU A 174 -3.82 -20.59 -4.04
N ALA A 175 -4.68 -21.54 -4.39
CA ALA A 175 -6.09 -21.31 -4.65
C ALA A 175 -6.97 -21.97 -3.60
N TYR A 176 -8.10 -21.33 -3.32
CA TYR A 176 -9.08 -21.77 -2.34
C TYR A 176 -10.48 -21.61 -2.90
N ARG A 177 -11.30 -22.65 -2.69
CA ARG A 177 -12.75 -22.51 -2.76
C ARG A 177 -13.23 -21.86 -1.48
N TYR A 178 -14.09 -20.86 -1.63
CA TYR A 178 -14.68 -20.16 -0.50
C TYR A 178 -16.20 -20.08 -0.65
N SER A 179 -16.89 -20.10 0.49
CA SER A 179 -18.33 -19.84 0.53
C SER A 179 -18.61 -18.93 1.71
N GLU A 180 -19.19 -17.76 1.42
CA GLU A 180 -19.56 -16.80 2.45
C GLU A 180 -20.72 -17.30 3.30
N THR A 181 -21.68 -17.97 2.66
CA THR A 181 -22.91 -18.47 3.32
C THR A 181 -22.63 -19.69 4.18
N ALA A 182 -21.80 -20.61 3.70
CA ALA A 182 -21.36 -21.78 4.47
C ALA A 182 -20.17 -21.47 5.39
N ALA A 183 -19.58 -20.27 5.28
CA ALA A 183 -18.34 -19.86 5.94
C ALA A 183 -17.16 -20.82 5.68
N GLU A 184 -17.12 -21.44 4.50
CA GLU A 184 -16.12 -22.43 4.13
C GLU A 184 -14.91 -21.81 3.44
N TRP A 185 -13.73 -22.39 3.70
CA TRP A 185 -12.46 -22.05 3.06
C TRP A 185 -11.64 -23.32 2.88
N THR A 186 -11.63 -23.87 1.67
CA THR A 186 -11.02 -25.16 1.38
C THR A 186 -9.89 -25.01 0.36
N PRO A 187 -8.70 -25.58 0.59
CA PRO A 187 -7.63 -25.56 -0.39
C PRO A 187 -8.09 -26.24 -1.69
N LEU A 188 -7.81 -25.60 -2.82
CA LEU A 188 -8.10 -26.15 -4.15
C LEU A 188 -6.81 -26.55 -4.86
N CYS A 189 -5.91 -25.60 -5.13
CA CYS A 189 -4.64 -25.84 -5.81
C CYS A 189 -3.47 -25.18 -5.08
N SER A 190 -2.29 -25.76 -5.26
CA SER A 190 -1.03 -25.15 -4.81
C SER A 190 0.05 -25.32 -5.86
N GLY A 191 0.96 -24.35 -5.93
CA GLY A 191 2.10 -24.40 -6.83
C GLY A 191 3.25 -23.57 -6.28
N ASP A 192 4.42 -24.17 -6.17
CA ASP A 192 5.64 -23.45 -5.83
C ASP A 192 6.35 -22.97 -7.10
N LEU A 193 6.84 -21.75 -7.04
CA LEU A 193 7.74 -21.20 -8.03
C LEU A 193 9.03 -22.03 -8.05
N LYS A 194 9.42 -22.47 -9.24
CA LYS A 194 10.66 -23.20 -9.45
C LYS A 194 11.75 -22.24 -9.92
N GLY A 195 12.98 -22.48 -9.47
CA GLY A 195 14.16 -21.69 -9.85
C GLY A 195 14.60 -20.70 -8.78
N THR A 196 15.89 -20.34 -8.81
CA THR A 196 16.50 -19.45 -7.83
C THR A 196 16.44 -18.01 -8.30
N GLY A 197 16.05 -17.08 -7.42
CA GLY A 197 16.05 -15.64 -7.69
C GLY A 197 14.85 -15.15 -8.51
N SER A 198 13.88 -16.01 -8.78
CA SER A 198 12.57 -15.62 -9.30
C SER A 198 11.62 -15.33 -8.15
N ARG A 199 10.71 -14.37 -8.31
CA ARG A 199 9.62 -14.13 -7.36
C ARG A 199 8.36 -13.63 -8.04
N TYR A 200 7.20 -14.08 -7.57
CA TYR A 200 5.92 -13.52 -7.99
C TYR A 200 5.76 -12.08 -7.50
N VAL A 201 5.06 -11.28 -8.29
CA VAL A 201 4.78 -9.87 -8.00
C VAL A 201 3.32 -9.47 -8.24
N SER A 202 2.55 -10.24 -9.03
CA SER A 202 1.13 -9.98 -9.25
C SER A 202 0.41 -11.22 -9.78
N LEU A 203 -0.90 -11.28 -9.52
CA LEU A 203 -1.81 -12.30 -10.04
C LEU A 203 -2.96 -11.67 -10.82
N GLU A 204 -3.38 -12.32 -11.90
CA GLU A 204 -4.69 -12.12 -12.53
C GLU A 204 -5.35 -13.47 -12.77
N ALA A 205 -6.68 -13.49 -12.88
CA ALA A 205 -7.43 -14.66 -13.30
C ALA A 205 -8.45 -14.28 -14.38
N ALA A 206 -8.51 -15.06 -15.45
CA ALA A 206 -9.47 -14.89 -16.54
C ALA A 206 -9.56 -16.18 -17.37
N ASP A 207 -10.75 -16.51 -17.86
CA ASP A 207 -10.96 -17.53 -18.89
C ASP A 207 -10.74 -16.87 -20.25
N LEU A 208 -9.50 -16.90 -20.75
CA LEU A 208 -9.15 -16.24 -22.01
C LEU A 208 -9.31 -17.17 -23.22
N ASP A 209 -9.17 -18.48 -23.03
CA ASP A 209 -9.35 -19.48 -24.08
C ASP A 209 -10.81 -19.94 -24.26
N GLN A 210 -11.70 -19.50 -23.36
CA GLN A 210 -13.14 -19.78 -23.36
C GLN A 210 -13.46 -21.26 -23.15
N ASP A 211 -12.64 -21.98 -22.39
CA ASP A 211 -12.86 -23.38 -22.05
C ASP A 211 -13.80 -23.58 -20.83
N GLY A 212 -14.23 -22.48 -20.20
CA GLY A 212 -15.07 -22.47 -19.02
C GLY A 212 -14.31 -22.53 -17.70
N ARG A 213 -12.97 -22.55 -17.74
CA ARG A 213 -12.09 -22.41 -16.57
C ARG A 213 -11.17 -21.22 -16.76
N ALA A 214 -11.10 -20.37 -15.75
CA ALA A 214 -10.15 -19.29 -15.70
C ALA A 214 -8.72 -19.81 -15.47
N GLU A 215 -7.78 -19.31 -16.27
CA GLU A 215 -6.37 -19.47 -15.98
C GLU A 215 -5.88 -18.41 -14.99
N VAL A 216 -4.85 -18.75 -14.22
CA VAL A 216 -4.13 -17.80 -13.36
C VAL A 216 -2.89 -17.30 -14.08
N PHE A 217 -2.81 -15.98 -14.28
CA PHE A 217 -1.66 -15.28 -14.86
C PHE A 217 -0.77 -14.77 -13.73
N ALA A 218 0.22 -15.57 -13.34
CA ALA A 218 1.16 -15.25 -12.28
C ALA A 218 2.39 -14.51 -12.83
N THR A 219 2.41 -13.18 -12.69
CA THR A 219 3.53 -12.34 -13.13
C THR A 219 4.67 -12.43 -12.12
N LEU A 220 5.88 -12.65 -12.62
CA LEU A 220 7.08 -12.81 -11.82
C LEU A 220 8.26 -12.00 -12.37
N HIS A 221 9.15 -11.62 -11.45
CA HIS A 221 10.46 -11.07 -11.80
C HIS A 221 11.49 -12.17 -11.70
N ASN A 222 12.16 -12.47 -12.80
CA ASN A 222 13.30 -13.39 -12.85
C ASN A 222 14.59 -12.58 -12.65
N GLY A 223 15.13 -12.58 -11.42
CA GLY A 223 16.30 -11.79 -11.08
C GLY A 223 17.60 -12.26 -11.74
N MET A 224 17.69 -13.54 -12.09
CA MET A 224 18.85 -14.10 -12.77
C MET A 224 18.90 -13.67 -14.24
N LEU A 225 17.77 -13.78 -14.95
CA LEU A 225 17.65 -13.38 -16.34
C LEU A 225 17.37 -11.88 -16.52
N LYS A 226 17.16 -11.16 -15.40
CA LYS A 226 16.76 -9.74 -15.37
C LYS A 226 15.64 -9.51 -16.37
N ARG A 227 14.48 -10.10 -16.11
CA ARG A 227 13.28 -9.88 -16.93
C ARG A 227 12.00 -10.11 -16.14
N MET A 228 10.92 -9.59 -16.68
CA MET A 228 9.57 -9.92 -16.26
C MET A 228 9.02 -11.03 -17.16
N GLU A 229 8.30 -11.97 -16.59
CA GLU A 229 7.56 -13.00 -17.32
C GLU A 229 6.29 -13.35 -16.55
N THR A 230 5.32 -13.97 -17.21
CA THR A 230 4.10 -14.46 -16.58
C THR A 230 3.95 -15.93 -16.86
N GLN A 231 3.78 -16.73 -15.80
CA GLN A 231 3.35 -18.11 -15.92
C GLN A 231 1.82 -18.12 -16.01
N VAL A 232 1.31 -18.77 -17.05
CA VAL A 232 -0.11 -19.07 -17.18
C VAL A 232 -0.33 -20.45 -16.57
N LEU A 233 -1.16 -20.50 -15.53
CA LEU A 233 -1.33 -21.67 -14.67
C LEU A 233 -2.76 -22.21 -14.79
N ASP A 234 -2.86 -23.52 -15.01
CA ASP A 234 -4.11 -24.27 -14.89
C ASP A 234 -4.19 -24.90 -13.51
N CYS A 235 -5.34 -24.78 -12.84
CA CYS A 235 -5.62 -25.49 -11.60
C CYS A 235 -6.29 -26.83 -11.91
N GLY A 236 -5.68 -27.93 -11.45
CA GLY A 236 -6.25 -29.25 -11.63
C GLY A 236 -5.60 -30.27 -10.71
N ALA A 237 -6.40 -31.22 -10.21
CA ALA A 237 -5.94 -32.31 -9.35
C ALA A 237 -5.11 -31.85 -8.13
N GLY A 238 -5.46 -30.72 -7.52
CA GLY A 238 -4.80 -30.21 -6.31
C GLY A 238 -3.55 -29.35 -6.57
N VAL A 239 -3.13 -29.17 -7.81
CA VAL A 239 -1.87 -28.51 -8.17
C VAL A 239 -2.04 -27.52 -9.31
N PHE A 240 -1.19 -26.49 -9.33
CA PHE A 240 -1.04 -25.62 -10.50
C PHE A 240 -0.05 -26.23 -11.50
N SER A 241 -0.47 -26.37 -12.76
CA SER A 241 0.41 -26.76 -13.86
C SER A 241 0.68 -25.57 -14.78
N VAL A 242 1.92 -25.43 -15.26
CA VAL A 242 2.29 -24.33 -16.15
C VAL A 242 1.87 -24.67 -17.58
N ARG A 243 0.84 -23.98 -18.07
CA ARG A 243 0.38 -24.07 -19.46
C ARG A 243 1.33 -23.38 -20.43
N ALA A 244 1.75 -22.16 -20.06
CA ALA A 244 2.61 -21.33 -20.88
C ALA A 244 3.45 -20.37 -20.03
N VAL A 245 4.55 -19.88 -20.60
CA VAL A 245 5.30 -18.75 -20.06
C VAL A 245 5.34 -17.66 -21.13
N ILE A 246 4.83 -16.48 -20.79
CA ILE A 246 4.77 -15.33 -21.69
C ILE A 246 5.71 -14.23 -21.21
N PRO A 247 6.33 -13.45 -22.11
CA PRO A 247 7.36 -12.47 -21.75
C PRO A 247 6.78 -11.13 -21.26
N TRP A 248 5.47 -11.05 -21.06
CA TRP A 248 4.77 -9.82 -20.71
C TRP A 248 4.27 -9.88 -19.29
N MET A 249 4.30 -8.74 -18.61
CA MET A 249 3.50 -8.51 -17.40
C MET A 249 2.02 -8.41 -17.79
N VAL A 250 1.13 -8.87 -16.91
CA VAL A 250 -0.32 -8.92 -17.16
C VAL A 250 -1.07 -8.11 -16.10
N ARG A 251 -2.10 -7.37 -16.52
CA ARG A 251 -3.00 -6.65 -15.62
C ARG A 251 -4.42 -6.58 -16.15
N SER A 252 -5.43 -6.78 -15.30
CA SER A 252 -6.82 -6.58 -15.70
C SER A 252 -7.25 -5.10 -15.70
N PHE A 253 -8.17 -4.75 -16.59
CA PHE A 253 -8.81 -3.44 -16.63
C PHE A 253 -10.23 -3.53 -17.23
N ASP A 254 -11.06 -2.53 -16.97
CA ASP A 254 -12.36 -2.38 -17.64
C ASP A 254 -12.16 -1.79 -19.04
N SER A 255 -12.61 -2.52 -20.05
CA SER A 255 -12.67 -2.08 -21.44
C SER A 255 -14.12 -1.90 -21.84
N GLN A 256 -14.67 -0.72 -21.58
CA GLN A 256 -16.05 -0.36 -21.94
C GLN A 256 -17.10 -1.28 -21.29
N GLY A 257 -16.93 -1.61 -20.01
CA GLY A 257 -17.83 -2.49 -19.25
C GLY A 257 -17.50 -3.98 -19.37
N VAL A 258 -16.49 -4.35 -20.16
CA VAL A 258 -16.00 -5.73 -20.26
C VAL A 258 -14.61 -5.82 -19.64
N ARG A 259 -14.39 -6.77 -18.73
CA ARG A 259 -13.06 -7.02 -18.16
C ARG A 259 -12.15 -7.57 -19.26
N ALA A 260 -10.99 -6.93 -19.43
CA ALA A 260 -9.94 -7.36 -20.36
C ALA A 260 -8.60 -7.45 -19.63
N LEU A 261 -7.64 -8.16 -20.23
CA LEU A 261 -6.25 -8.20 -19.78
C LEU A 261 -5.38 -7.31 -20.68
N ALA A 262 -4.55 -6.48 -20.05
CA ALA A 262 -3.50 -5.71 -20.69
C ALA A 262 -2.15 -6.41 -20.49
N VAL A 263 -1.29 -6.31 -21.49
CA VAL A 263 0.10 -6.75 -21.45
C VAL A 263 1.07 -5.62 -21.72
N GLN A 264 2.19 -5.63 -21.00
CA GLN A 264 3.30 -4.72 -21.20
C GLN A 264 4.62 -5.46 -20.94
N GLN A 265 5.64 -5.19 -21.76
CA GLN A 265 6.97 -5.74 -21.58
C GLN A 265 7.84 -4.76 -20.82
N LEU A 266 8.68 -5.30 -19.91
CA LEU A 266 9.80 -4.58 -19.33
C LEU A 266 11.06 -4.95 -20.12
N GLU A 267 11.62 -3.98 -20.81
CA GLU A 267 12.80 -4.09 -21.67
C GLU A 267 14.06 -3.67 -20.90
N ASP A 268 15.21 -4.21 -21.31
CA ASP A 268 16.53 -3.83 -20.77
C ASP A 268 17.05 -2.52 -21.41
N ASP A 269 16.19 -1.49 -21.48
CA ASP A 269 16.53 -0.14 -21.93
C ASP A 269 16.47 0.86 -20.76
N ARG A 270 17.60 1.48 -20.45
CA ARG A 270 17.75 2.48 -19.37
C ARG A 270 16.85 3.69 -19.55
N ASN A 271 16.57 4.09 -20.78
CA ASN A 271 15.82 5.31 -21.06
C ASN A 271 14.32 5.03 -21.16
N SER A 272 13.95 3.98 -21.88
CA SER A 272 12.56 3.58 -22.11
C SER A 272 12.35 2.09 -21.80
N PRO A 273 12.38 1.69 -20.52
CA PRO A 273 12.30 0.28 -20.14
C PRO A 273 10.91 -0.32 -20.36
N LEU A 274 9.89 0.46 -20.77
CA LEU A 274 8.51 -0.01 -20.88
C LEU A 274 8.07 0.04 -22.34
N SER A 275 7.65 -1.11 -22.86
CA SER A 275 7.00 -1.19 -24.17
C SER A 275 5.65 -0.46 -24.17
N ASN A 276 5.07 -0.27 -25.35
CA ASN A 276 3.63 0.02 -25.44
C ASN A 276 2.82 -1.09 -24.75
N ALA A 277 1.67 -0.72 -24.19
CA ALA A 277 0.71 -1.68 -23.67
C ALA A 277 -0.28 -2.12 -24.77
N TYR A 278 -0.72 -3.37 -24.70
CA TYR A 278 -1.67 -3.99 -25.62
C TYR A 278 -2.73 -4.78 -24.86
N THR A 279 -3.87 -5.09 -25.47
CA THR A 279 -4.74 -6.16 -24.97
C THR A 279 -4.11 -7.52 -25.17
N LEU A 280 -4.36 -8.44 -24.24
CA LEU A 280 -4.01 -9.86 -24.37
C LEU A 280 -5.16 -10.60 -25.03
N ASP A 281 -4.81 -11.42 -26.02
CA ASP A 281 -5.73 -12.28 -26.77
C ASP A 281 -5.19 -13.70 -26.75
N TYR A 282 -6.09 -14.68 -26.76
CA TYR A 282 -5.74 -16.09 -26.99
C TYR A 282 -6.36 -16.52 -28.33
N SER A 283 -5.50 -16.73 -29.32
CA SER A 283 -5.91 -17.15 -30.66
C SER A 283 -4.89 -18.13 -31.23
N ASP A 284 -5.39 -19.11 -32.00
CA ASP A 284 -4.58 -20.18 -32.59
C ASP A 284 -3.73 -20.96 -31.54
N GLY A 285 -4.28 -21.15 -30.34
CA GLY A 285 -3.60 -21.85 -29.25
C GLY A 285 -2.44 -21.08 -28.61
N LYS A 286 -2.38 -19.75 -28.80
CA LYS A 286 -1.27 -18.91 -28.32
C LYS A 286 -1.76 -17.59 -27.74
N TYR A 287 -1.11 -17.16 -26.65
CA TYR A 287 -1.25 -15.82 -26.09
C TYR A 287 -0.51 -14.79 -26.95
N ARG A 288 -1.18 -13.71 -27.33
CA ARG A 288 -0.61 -12.67 -28.20
C ARG A 288 -1.09 -11.27 -27.79
N PRO A 289 -0.24 -10.24 -27.90
CA PRO A 289 -0.68 -8.85 -27.91
C PRO A 289 -1.55 -8.58 -29.14
N LYS A 290 -2.68 -7.87 -28.97
CA LYS A 290 -3.62 -7.56 -30.06
C LYS A 290 -3.81 -6.06 -30.28
N ASP A 291 -4.62 -5.41 -29.45
CA ASP A 291 -5.00 -4.01 -29.66
C ASP A 291 -4.10 -3.07 -28.87
N SER A 292 -3.48 -2.10 -29.56
CA SER A 292 -2.61 -1.12 -28.89
C SER A 292 -3.39 -0.18 -27.98
N LEU A 293 -2.96 -0.09 -26.71
CA LEU A 293 -3.48 0.83 -25.71
C LEU A 293 -2.78 2.20 -25.74
N ARG A 294 -1.91 2.48 -26.72
CA ARG A 294 -1.18 3.75 -26.83
C ARG A 294 -2.11 4.97 -26.83
N LYS A 295 -3.30 4.85 -27.45
CA LYS A 295 -4.31 5.93 -27.48
C LYS A 295 -4.90 6.22 -26.10
N LEU A 296 -4.82 5.28 -25.17
CA LEU A 296 -5.19 5.46 -23.77
C LEU A 296 -4.06 6.07 -22.94
N GLY A 297 -2.85 6.29 -23.48
CA GLY A 297 -1.75 6.90 -22.72
C GLY A 297 -1.43 6.16 -21.41
N VAL A 298 -1.41 4.84 -21.49
CA VAL A 298 -1.01 3.94 -20.40
C VAL A 298 0.51 3.89 -20.37
N ASP A 299 1.10 4.48 -19.35
CA ASP A 299 2.56 4.45 -19.16
C ASP A 299 2.98 3.19 -18.38
N TRP A 300 2.20 2.81 -17.37
CA TRP A 300 2.46 1.66 -16.49
C TRP A 300 1.16 0.90 -16.20
N ILE A 301 1.11 -0.38 -16.55
CA ILE A 301 -0.14 -1.15 -16.44
C ILE A 301 -0.62 -1.37 -14.99
N TYR A 302 0.27 -1.42 -13.99
CA TYR A 302 -0.15 -1.66 -12.59
C TYR A 302 -0.74 -0.42 -11.90
N ALA A 303 -0.54 0.78 -12.44
CA ALA A 303 -1.15 2.01 -11.95
C ALA A 303 -2.31 2.48 -12.84
N PHE A 304 -2.97 1.55 -13.54
CA PHE A 304 -3.96 1.85 -14.57
C PHE A 304 -5.29 1.13 -14.34
N GLY A 305 -6.38 1.83 -14.65
CA GLY A 305 -7.70 1.30 -14.93
C GLY A 305 -8.44 2.23 -15.90
N ALA A 306 -9.62 1.83 -16.36
CA ALA A 306 -10.45 2.68 -17.21
C ALA A 306 -11.92 2.60 -16.80
N ALA A 307 -12.70 3.54 -17.31
CA ALA A 307 -14.15 3.59 -17.11
C ALA A 307 -14.83 4.22 -18.31
N PRO A 308 -16.11 3.90 -18.58
CA PRO A 308 -16.91 4.65 -19.54
C PRO A 308 -17.04 6.12 -19.12
N GLY A 309 -17.05 7.01 -20.11
CA GLY A 309 -17.22 8.45 -19.90
C GLY A 309 -17.96 9.11 -21.06
N PRO A 310 -18.51 10.32 -20.83
CA PRO A 310 -19.39 10.99 -21.80
C PRO A 310 -18.68 11.34 -23.12
N ASP A 311 -17.39 11.70 -23.07
CA ASP A 311 -16.57 12.05 -24.24
C ASP A 311 -15.59 10.92 -24.65
N GLY A 312 -15.86 9.69 -24.20
CA GLY A 312 -14.99 8.52 -24.36
C GLY A 312 -14.40 8.02 -23.04
N PRO A 313 -13.53 7.00 -23.08
CA PRO A 313 -13.01 6.34 -21.89
C PRO A 313 -12.25 7.31 -20.99
N LEU A 314 -12.58 7.26 -19.70
CA LEU A 314 -11.82 7.88 -18.63
C LEU A 314 -10.69 6.94 -18.23
N LEU A 315 -9.55 7.52 -17.89
CA LEU A 315 -8.41 6.76 -17.40
C LEU A 315 -8.27 7.03 -15.92
N LEU A 316 -8.28 5.94 -15.17
CA LEU A 316 -8.08 5.92 -13.74
C LEU A 316 -6.65 5.43 -13.48
N GLY A 317 -6.03 5.92 -12.43
CA GLY A 317 -4.70 5.47 -12.08
C GLY A 317 -4.11 6.18 -10.87
N TYR A 318 -2.96 5.68 -10.43
CA TYR A 318 -2.21 6.30 -9.33
C TYR A 318 -1.04 7.09 -9.88
N THR A 319 -0.73 8.23 -9.25
CA THR A 319 0.52 8.96 -9.51
C THR A 319 1.68 8.35 -8.73
N GLU A 320 2.91 8.78 -9.02
CA GLU A 320 4.10 8.41 -8.22
C GLU A 320 4.03 8.88 -6.75
N ALA A 321 3.22 9.90 -6.49
CA ALA A 321 2.91 10.39 -5.14
C ALA A 321 1.71 9.66 -4.51
N ASP A 322 1.33 8.51 -5.07
CA ASP A 322 0.21 7.67 -4.63
C ASP A 322 -1.12 8.42 -4.59
N ARG A 323 -1.40 9.34 -5.52
CA ARG A 323 -2.71 10.00 -5.62
C ARG A 323 -3.55 9.37 -6.71
N LEU A 324 -4.83 9.15 -6.42
CA LEU A 324 -5.80 8.71 -7.43
C LEU A 324 -6.01 9.85 -8.44
N ARG A 325 -5.94 9.51 -9.72
CA ARG A 325 -6.10 10.44 -10.84
C ARG A 325 -7.20 9.94 -11.77
N VAL A 326 -8.09 10.84 -12.15
CA VAL A 326 -9.05 10.65 -13.25
C VAL A 326 -8.59 11.55 -14.40
N ARG A 327 -8.21 10.97 -15.54
CA ARG A 327 -7.86 11.75 -16.75
C ARG A 327 -9.04 11.73 -17.73
N PHE A 328 -9.43 12.93 -18.15
CA PHE A 328 -10.51 13.14 -19.11
C PHE A 328 -9.96 13.24 -20.52
N ARG A 329 -10.65 12.61 -21.47
CA ARG A 329 -10.30 12.70 -22.89
C ARG A 329 -11.08 13.82 -23.58
N LYS A 330 -10.85 15.07 -23.17
CA LYS A 330 -11.47 16.23 -23.85
C LYS A 330 -10.75 16.52 -25.18
N GLY A 331 -11.52 16.87 -26.21
CA GLY A 331 -11.06 17.02 -27.59
C GLY A 331 -9.76 17.81 -27.79
N GLY A 332 -8.84 17.22 -28.56
CA GLY A 332 -7.54 17.81 -28.95
C GLY A 332 -6.44 17.72 -27.89
N TRP A 333 -5.17 17.66 -28.33
CA TRP A 333 -3.97 17.56 -27.46
C TRP A 333 -3.89 18.68 -26.40
N LEU A 334 -4.51 19.83 -26.64
CA LEU A 334 -4.44 21.05 -25.84
C LEU A 334 -5.46 21.16 -24.69
N ARG A 335 -6.37 20.19 -24.49
CA ARG A 335 -7.44 20.29 -23.46
C ARG A 335 -7.62 19.04 -22.59
N LYS A 336 -6.54 18.31 -22.29
CA LYS A 336 -6.58 17.19 -21.33
C LYS A 336 -6.74 17.73 -19.90
N GLY A 337 -7.95 17.64 -19.35
CA GLY A 337 -8.19 17.84 -17.92
C GLY A 337 -7.83 16.59 -17.12
N SER A 338 -7.47 16.76 -15.85
CA SER A 338 -7.38 15.66 -14.90
C SER A 338 -7.85 16.10 -13.52
N TRP A 339 -8.53 15.23 -12.82
CA TRP A 339 -8.79 15.35 -11.39
C TRP A 339 -7.79 14.51 -10.60
N LEU A 340 -7.41 14.98 -9.42
CA LEU A 340 -6.47 14.33 -8.51
C LEU A 340 -7.06 14.33 -7.09
N SER A 341 -6.98 13.19 -6.41
CA SER A 341 -7.37 13.07 -5.01
C SER A 341 -6.48 13.94 -4.11
N LYS A 342 -7.01 14.31 -2.95
CA LYS A 342 -6.23 14.97 -1.89
C LYS A 342 -5.44 13.94 -1.09
N GLU A 343 -6.07 12.81 -0.80
CA GLU A 343 -5.50 11.70 -0.04
C GLU A 343 -4.71 10.75 -0.94
N ASN A 344 -3.87 9.94 -0.29
CA ASN A 344 -3.08 8.93 -0.98
C ASN A 344 -3.84 7.59 -1.04
N TYR A 345 -3.80 6.94 -2.19
CA TYR A 345 -4.40 5.65 -2.51
C TYR A 345 -3.43 4.81 -3.37
N GLY A 346 -3.62 3.50 -3.37
CA GLY A 346 -2.86 2.59 -4.23
C GLY A 346 -1.43 2.34 -3.77
N GLN A 347 -1.06 2.69 -2.53
CA GLN A 347 0.26 2.36 -2.00
C GLN A 347 0.46 0.83 -1.94
N THR A 348 1.69 0.36 -2.12
CA THR A 348 2.00 -1.08 -2.24
C THR A 348 3.33 -1.43 -1.59
N SER A 349 3.40 -2.60 -0.94
CA SER A 349 4.66 -3.17 -0.44
C SER A 349 5.47 -3.80 -1.58
N THR A 350 4.79 -4.32 -2.61
CA THR A 350 5.39 -5.00 -3.76
C THR A 350 6.02 -4.01 -4.72
N ARG A 351 7.36 -4.00 -4.74
CA ARG A 351 8.17 -3.06 -5.52
C ARG A 351 9.36 -3.77 -6.14
N LEU A 352 9.88 -3.23 -7.23
CA LEU A 352 11.05 -3.73 -7.94
C LEU A 352 11.94 -2.57 -8.35
N GLU A 353 13.20 -2.61 -7.94
CA GLU A 353 14.20 -1.69 -8.47
C GLU A 353 14.68 -2.21 -9.83
N TRP A 354 14.53 -1.38 -10.86
CA TRP A 354 14.93 -1.67 -12.22
C TRP A 354 15.76 -0.51 -12.76
N GLN A 355 17.06 -0.72 -12.95
CA GLN A 355 17.98 0.26 -13.53
C GLN A 355 17.89 1.65 -12.85
N GLY A 356 17.80 1.68 -11.52
CA GLY A 356 17.70 2.92 -10.72
C GLY A 356 16.29 3.54 -10.67
N ARG A 357 15.29 2.90 -11.27
CA ARG A 357 13.87 3.26 -11.14
C ARG A 357 13.14 2.29 -10.21
N MET A 358 12.29 2.81 -9.34
CA MET A 358 11.45 2.00 -8.47
C MET A 358 10.09 1.75 -9.12
N LEU A 359 9.90 0.54 -9.65
CA LEU A 359 8.61 0.09 -10.17
C LEU A 359 7.71 -0.35 -9.00
N ARG A 360 6.48 0.14 -8.98
CA ARG A 360 5.50 -0.15 -7.92
C ARG A 360 4.36 -0.98 -8.50
N PHE A 361 4.08 -2.14 -7.92
CA PHE A 361 2.95 -2.99 -8.32
C PHE A 361 1.74 -2.58 -7.49
N ASN A 362 1.08 -1.48 -7.87
CA ASN A 362 -0.05 -0.94 -7.13
C ASN A 362 -1.22 -1.95 -7.13
N PRO A 363 -2.06 -1.99 -6.09
CA PRO A 363 -3.25 -2.82 -6.08
C PRO A 363 -4.26 -2.36 -7.15
N ARG A 364 -5.17 -3.26 -7.55
CA ARG A 364 -6.21 -2.91 -8.53
C ARG A 364 -7.11 -1.81 -7.98
N LEU A 365 -7.62 -1.00 -8.90
CA LEU A 365 -8.74 -0.10 -8.66
C LEU A 365 -9.85 -0.52 -9.62
N TYR A 366 -11.10 -0.39 -9.18
CA TYR A 366 -12.25 -0.76 -9.99
C TYR A 366 -13.17 0.44 -10.18
N ALA A 367 -13.54 0.71 -11.42
CA ALA A 367 -14.55 1.72 -11.72
C ALA A 367 -15.94 1.19 -11.33
N ASP A 368 -16.70 1.99 -10.59
CA ASP A 368 -18.14 1.79 -10.44
C ASP A 368 -18.87 2.39 -11.65
N GLY A 369 -19.55 1.54 -12.42
CA GLY A 369 -20.28 1.94 -13.61
C GLY A 369 -21.68 2.43 -13.25
N GLY A 370 -22.10 3.55 -13.84
CA GLY A 370 -23.45 4.09 -13.76
C GLY A 370 -24.02 4.38 -15.15
N VAL A 371 -25.32 4.70 -15.20
CA VAL A 371 -26.09 4.96 -16.44
C VAL A 371 -25.46 6.07 -17.31
N ALA A 372 -24.74 7.01 -16.70
CA ALA A 372 -24.09 8.15 -17.36
C ALA A 372 -22.55 8.04 -17.47
N GLY A 373 -21.96 6.88 -17.14
CA GLY A 373 -20.50 6.69 -17.08
C GLY A 373 -20.00 6.37 -15.67
N LEU A 374 -18.81 6.86 -15.29
CA LEU A 374 -18.24 6.66 -13.96
C LEU A 374 -19.16 7.16 -12.84
N ALA A 375 -19.61 6.24 -11.99
CA ALA A 375 -20.37 6.51 -10.76
C ALA A 375 -19.48 6.58 -9.52
N GLY A 376 -18.33 5.93 -9.53
CA GLY A 376 -17.40 5.92 -8.41
C GLY A 376 -16.17 5.05 -8.65
N VAL A 377 -15.31 4.91 -7.64
CA VAL A 377 -14.09 4.10 -7.70
C VAL A 377 -13.91 3.32 -6.41
N TYR A 378 -13.68 2.02 -6.53
CA TYR A 378 -13.21 1.16 -5.46
C TYR A 378 -11.69 1.15 -5.44
N THR A 379 -11.09 1.49 -4.30
CA THR A 379 -9.64 1.65 -4.17
C THR A 379 -9.16 1.27 -2.77
N LEU A 380 -7.87 0.95 -2.66
CA LEU A 380 -7.20 0.68 -1.38
C LEU A 380 -6.35 1.86 -0.95
N ARG A 381 -6.21 2.02 0.36
CA ARG A 381 -5.25 2.95 0.99
C ARG A 381 -4.46 2.20 2.05
N ASN A 382 -3.15 2.00 1.83
CA ASN A 382 -2.27 1.45 2.85
C ASN A 382 -1.69 2.57 3.72
N ILE A 383 -1.71 2.37 5.04
CA ILE A 383 -1.25 3.33 6.04
C ILE A 383 0.15 2.92 6.53
N PRO A 384 1.17 3.78 6.34
CA PRO A 384 2.54 3.50 6.77
C PRO A 384 2.66 3.15 8.26
N ARG A 385 3.58 2.24 8.60
CA ARG A 385 3.99 2.03 10.00
C ARG A 385 4.88 3.20 10.44
N PHE A 386 4.86 3.58 11.71
CA PHE A 386 5.88 4.50 12.27
C PHE A 386 6.03 5.86 11.54
N GLY A 387 4.94 6.44 11.04
CA GLY A 387 4.94 7.74 10.36
C GLY A 387 5.08 7.67 8.84
N SER A 388 5.00 8.83 8.17
CA SER A 388 4.86 8.91 6.70
C SER A 388 6.04 8.38 5.90
N LEU A 389 7.26 8.44 6.46
CA LEU A 389 8.49 8.00 5.79
C LEU A 389 8.54 6.49 5.55
N ALA A 390 7.90 5.65 6.38
CA ALA A 390 7.94 4.21 6.17
C ALA A 390 7.20 3.78 4.88
N GLY A 391 6.28 4.63 4.40
CA GLY A 391 5.56 4.40 3.14
C GLY A 391 6.48 4.41 1.93
N SER A 392 7.55 5.23 1.92
CA SER A 392 8.52 5.20 0.81
C SER A 392 9.31 3.88 0.77
N PHE A 393 9.41 3.21 1.91
CA PHE A 393 10.00 1.88 2.08
C PHE A 393 8.98 0.75 2.00
N GLY A 394 7.73 1.02 1.60
CA GLY A 394 6.71 0.00 1.39
C GLY A 394 6.27 -0.73 2.67
N LEU A 395 6.47 -0.09 3.83
CA LEU A 395 6.18 -0.67 5.13
C LEU A 395 4.84 -0.14 5.65
N TYR A 396 3.83 -1.00 5.64
CA TYR A 396 2.46 -0.66 6.01
C TYR A 396 1.94 -1.55 7.14
N GLY A 397 1.11 -0.99 8.02
CA GLY A 397 0.59 -1.69 9.21
C GLY A 397 -0.92 -1.81 9.27
N LYS A 398 -1.60 -0.96 8.53
CA LYS A 398 -3.06 -0.92 8.42
C LYS A 398 -3.43 -0.56 6.99
N SER A 399 -4.67 -0.77 6.64
CA SER A 399 -5.21 -0.32 5.36
C SER A 399 -6.69 -0.05 5.45
N GLU A 400 -7.20 0.61 4.43
CA GLU A 400 -8.60 0.93 4.28
C GLU A 400 -9.04 0.54 2.87
N PHE A 401 -10.23 -0.05 2.76
CA PHE A 401 -10.92 -0.23 1.49
C PHE A 401 -11.97 0.84 1.33
N HIS A 402 -11.95 1.57 0.22
CA HIS A 402 -12.79 2.74 -0.02
C HIS A 402 -13.64 2.54 -1.27
N HIS A 403 -14.88 3.02 -1.20
CA HIS A 403 -15.61 3.48 -2.38
C HIS A 403 -15.70 5.00 -2.35
N LEU A 404 -15.29 5.61 -3.46
CA LEU A 404 -15.39 7.04 -3.67
C LEU A 404 -16.44 7.31 -4.74
N ALA A 405 -17.51 8.02 -4.41
CA ALA A 405 -18.57 8.38 -5.34
C ALA A 405 -18.17 9.56 -6.23
N TRP A 406 -18.48 9.47 -7.51
CA TRP A 406 -18.27 10.53 -8.49
C TRP A 406 -19.48 11.45 -8.54
N ASN A 407 -19.31 12.72 -8.16
CA ASN A 407 -20.39 13.73 -8.18
C ASN A 407 -20.42 14.58 -9.46
N GLY A 408 -19.59 14.26 -10.46
CA GLY A 408 -19.42 15.06 -11.68
C GLY A 408 -18.24 16.05 -11.63
N LEU A 409 -17.68 16.34 -10.45
CA LEU A 409 -16.57 17.27 -10.24
C LEU A 409 -15.38 16.60 -9.53
N SER A 410 -15.65 15.80 -8.51
CA SER A 410 -14.66 15.11 -7.68
C SER A 410 -15.13 13.71 -7.30
N LEU A 411 -14.16 12.85 -6.96
CA LEU A 411 -14.44 11.65 -6.17
C LEU A 411 -14.45 12.05 -4.70
N GLU A 412 -15.58 11.84 -4.04
CA GLU A 412 -15.77 12.06 -2.61
C GLU A 412 -16.01 10.72 -1.92
N PRO A 413 -15.57 10.50 -0.68
CA PRO A 413 -15.79 9.21 -0.03
C PRO A 413 -17.28 8.95 0.20
N ASP A 414 -17.75 7.78 -0.22
CA ASP A 414 -19.11 7.29 0.04
C ASP A 414 -19.11 6.35 1.24
N TRP A 415 -18.18 5.39 1.24
CA TRP A 415 -17.97 4.49 2.36
C TRP A 415 -16.53 4.00 2.43
N GLN A 416 -16.12 3.59 3.64
CA GLN A 416 -14.80 2.99 3.88
C GLN A 416 -14.89 1.80 4.83
N ALA A 417 -13.96 0.87 4.73
CA ALA A 417 -13.80 -0.24 5.66
C ALA A 417 -12.36 -0.29 6.18
N GLU A 418 -12.19 -0.29 7.51
CA GLU A 418 -10.88 -0.44 8.14
C GLU A 418 -10.43 -1.90 8.12
N LEU A 419 -9.16 -2.11 7.79
CA LEU A 419 -8.53 -3.42 7.69
C LEU A 419 -7.37 -3.48 8.70
N GLY A 420 -7.33 -4.54 9.52
CA GLY A 420 -6.38 -4.69 10.63
C GLY A 420 -4.93 -5.00 10.23
N GLY A 421 -4.62 -4.97 8.94
CA GLY A 421 -3.30 -5.22 8.34
C GLY A 421 -3.16 -4.38 7.07
N TYR A 422 -2.07 -4.56 6.32
CA TYR A 422 -1.96 -3.90 5.02
C TYR A 422 -2.68 -4.73 3.94
N ALA A 423 -3.19 -4.08 2.90
CA ALA A 423 -3.80 -4.73 1.77
C ALA A 423 -2.75 -5.00 0.68
N ALA A 424 -2.53 -6.28 0.37
CA ALA A 424 -1.64 -6.70 -0.71
C ALA A 424 -2.29 -6.53 -2.08
N GLY A 425 -3.60 -6.78 -2.16
CA GLY A 425 -4.36 -6.66 -3.40
C GLY A 425 -5.87 -6.62 -3.16
N LEU A 426 -6.58 -6.20 -4.20
CA LEU A 426 -8.05 -6.12 -4.28
C LEU A 426 -8.48 -6.85 -5.54
N THR A 427 -9.49 -7.71 -5.49
CA THR A 427 -10.10 -8.31 -6.68
C THR A 427 -11.62 -8.17 -6.65
N GLU A 428 -12.22 -7.98 -7.81
CA GLU A 428 -13.66 -8.17 -8.00
C GLU A 428 -13.93 -9.67 -8.12
N LEU A 429 -14.97 -10.14 -7.44
CA LEU A 429 -15.42 -11.52 -7.46
C LEU A 429 -16.47 -11.65 -8.59
N PRO A 430 -16.25 -12.53 -9.59
CA PRO A 430 -17.25 -12.78 -10.63
C PRO A 430 -18.60 -13.22 -10.03
N GLY A 431 -19.71 -12.72 -10.58
CA GLY A 431 -21.06 -13.05 -10.12
C GLY A 431 -22.10 -11.95 -10.39
N GLY A 432 -23.37 -12.25 -10.10
CA GLY A 432 -24.50 -11.35 -10.41
C GLY A 432 -24.58 -10.09 -9.53
N ASP A 433 -24.17 -10.19 -8.27
CA ASP A 433 -23.98 -9.03 -7.39
C ASP A 433 -22.51 -8.64 -7.35
N ARG A 434 -22.23 -7.33 -7.43
CA ARG A 434 -20.85 -6.84 -7.42
C ARG A 434 -20.22 -7.02 -6.05
N ARG A 435 -19.26 -7.93 -5.96
CA ARG A 435 -18.54 -8.28 -4.73
C ARG A 435 -17.04 -8.07 -4.90
N PHE A 436 -16.35 -7.79 -3.81
CA PHE A 436 -14.91 -7.58 -3.78
C PHE A 436 -14.25 -8.42 -2.71
N ALA A 437 -13.02 -8.86 -2.96
CA ALA A 437 -12.16 -9.53 -1.99
C ALA A 437 -10.83 -8.78 -1.85
N VAL A 438 -10.38 -8.61 -0.62
CA VAL A 438 -9.11 -7.96 -0.27
C VAL A 438 -8.22 -8.94 0.47
N ALA A 439 -6.97 -9.09 0.01
CA ALA A 439 -5.95 -9.83 0.75
C ALA A 439 -5.34 -8.93 1.84
N VAL A 440 -5.71 -9.17 3.09
CA VAL A 440 -5.25 -8.41 4.26
C VAL A 440 -4.12 -9.16 4.94
N VAL A 441 -2.92 -8.58 4.92
CA VAL A 441 -1.71 -9.13 5.52
C VAL A 441 -1.50 -8.55 6.91
N GLY A 442 -1.60 -9.42 7.92
CA GLY A 442 -1.42 -9.06 9.32
C GLY A 442 0.05 -8.87 9.73
N ALA A 443 0.27 -8.36 10.94
CA ALA A 443 1.61 -8.10 11.47
C ALA A 443 2.53 -9.34 11.55
N GLY A 444 1.96 -10.54 11.65
CA GLY A 444 2.69 -11.81 11.66
C GLY A 444 2.97 -12.42 10.29
N GLY A 445 2.80 -11.67 9.19
CA GLY A 445 3.06 -12.16 7.82
C GLY A 445 2.07 -13.24 7.35
N LYS A 446 0.90 -13.32 7.97
CA LYS A 446 -0.21 -14.20 7.55
C LYS A 446 -1.29 -13.38 6.87
N THR A 447 -1.98 -13.98 5.91
CA THR A 447 -3.00 -13.33 5.10
C THR A 447 -4.39 -13.82 5.47
N SER A 448 -5.38 -12.92 5.49
CA SER A 448 -6.81 -13.25 5.53
C SER A 448 -7.51 -12.54 4.37
N VAL A 449 -8.41 -13.23 3.69
CA VAL A 449 -9.22 -12.69 2.58
C VAL A 449 -10.53 -12.17 3.13
N TRP A 450 -10.79 -10.89 2.92
CA TRP A 450 -11.98 -10.20 3.44
C TRP A 450 -12.87 -9.80 2.29
N THR A 451 -14.15 -10.15 2.33
CA THR A 451 -15.08 -9.85 1.25
C THR A 451 -16.05 -8.73 1.60
N PHE A 452 -16.47 -7.99 0.57
CA PHE A 452 -17.33 -6.83 0.68
C PHE A 452 -18.37 -6.81 -0.44
N GLY A 453 -19.51 -6.18 -0.19
CA GLY A 453 -20.52 -5.88 -1.20
C GLY A 453 -20.34 -4.49 -1.80
N ARG A 454 -21.08 -4.22 -2.87
CA ARG A 454 -21.14 -2.93 -3.58
C ARG A 454 -21.33 -1.75 -2.64
#